data_AF-A0A9D5T8Q5-F1
#
_entry.id   AF-A0A9D5T8Q5-F1
#
_cell.length_a   1.000
_cell.length_b   1.000
_cell.length_c   1.000
_cell.angle_alpha   90.00
_cell.angle_beta   90.00
_cell.angle_gamma   90.00
#
_symmetry.space_group_name_H-M   'P 1'
#
loop_
_entity.id
_entity.type
_entity.pdbx_description
1 polymer ?
#
loop_
_entity_poly.entity_id
_entity_poly.type
_entity_poly.pdbx_seq_one_letter_code
_entity_poly.pdbx_strand_id
1 'polypeptide(L)' 'MNREQKLRNLILDNFQSLRQFAIEADIPYSTLMTLLSRDIGGASFDVIIKICTHLNVDPMEFSKKEN' A
#
# COMPACT_ATOMS: atom_id res chain seq x y z
N MET A 1 -10.88 -10.32 -5.39
CA MET A 1 -10.37 -9.07 -4.80
C MET A 1 -8.90 -8.98 -5.17
N ASN A 2 -8.49 -7.90 -5.83
CA ASN A 2 -7.07 -7.71 -6.15
C ASN A 2 -6.32 -7.14 -4.94
N ARG A 3 -5.00 -7.34 -4.87
CA ARG A 3 -4.16 -6.96 -3.72
C ARG A 3 -4.25 -5.45 -3.45
N GLU A 4 -4.36 -4.65 -4.50
CA GLU A 4 -4.52 -3.20 -4.48
C GLU A 4 -5.83 -2.79 -3.79
N GLN A 5 -6.93 -3.50 -4.09
CA GLN A 5 -8.22 -3.24 -3.45
C GLN A 5 -8.18 -3.62 -1.97
N LYS A 6 -7.53 -4.74 -1.62
CA LYS A 6 -7.35 -5.15 -0.23
C LYS A 6 -6.56 -4.09 0.54
N LEU A 7 -5.44 -3.63 -0.02
CA LEU A 7 -4.60 -2.58 0.57
C LEU A 7 -5.37 -1.26 0.71
N ARG A 8 -6.10 -0.85 -0.32
CA ARG A 8 -6.95 0.34 -0.29
C ARG A 8 -7.98 0.27 0.82
N ASN A 9 -8.67 -0.85 0.96
CA ASN A 9 -9.68 -1.04 2.00
C ASN A 9 -9.04 -1.03 3.39
N LEU A 10 -7.90 -1.70 3.58
CA LEU A 10 -7.16 -1.67 4.85
C LEU A 10 -6.78 -0.24 5.26
N ILE A 11 -6.30 0.57 4.30
CA ILE A 11 -5.98 1.96 4.58
C ILE A 11 -7.25 2.73 4.96
N LEU A 12 -8.35 2.56 4.24
CA LEU A 12 -9.60 3.27 4.53
C LEU A 12 -10.29 2.81 5.83
N ASP A 13 -9.99 1.59 6.29
CA ASP A 13 -10.49 1.05 7.56
C ASP A 13 -9.73 1.63 8.77
N ASN A 14 -8.43 1.90 8.60
CA ASN A 14 -7.57 2.42 9.67
C ASN A 14 -7.36 3.95 9.62
N PHE A 15 -7.54 4.57 8.45
CA PHE A 15 -7.26 5.99 8.21
C PHE A 15 -8.43 6.68 7.52
N GLN A 16 -8.59 7.97 7.83
CA GLN A 16 -9.68 8.79 7.30
C GLN A 16 -9.63 8.96 5.77
N SER A 17 -8.45 8.87 5.15
CA SER A 17 -8.31 8.85 3.69
C SER A 17 -6.93 8.31 3.25
N LEU A 18 -6.83 7.90 1.98
CA LEU A 18 -5.56 7.52 1.35
C LEU A 18 -4.53 8.67 1.39
N ARG A 19 -4.99 9.91 1.33
CA ARG A 19 -4.12 11.09 1.41
C ARG A 19 -3.52 11.25 2.79
N GLN A 20 -4.35 11.08 3.82
CA GLN A 20 -3.93 11.15 5.21
C GLN A 20 -2.88 10.08 5.51
N PHE A 21 -3.16 8.85 5.10
CA PHE A 21 -2.20 7.76 5.19
C PHE A 21 -0.87 8.06 4.47
N ALA A 22 -0.91 8.63 3.27
CA ALA A 22 0.31 8.98 2.54
C ALA A 22 1.19 9.98 3.30
N ILE A 23 0.56 10.95 3.98
CA ILE A 23 1.26 11.93 4.81
C ILE A 23 1.87 11.25 6.04
N GLU A 24 1.11 10.38 6.72
CA GLU A 24 1.58 9.68 7.92
C GLU A 24 2.70 8.67 7.63
N ALA A 25 2.58 7.92 6.54
CA ALA A 25 3.59 6.95 6.10
C ALA A 25 4.79 7.60 5.38
N ASP A 26 4.86 8.94 5.31
CA ASP A 26 5.92 9.71 4.65
C ASP A 26 6.18 9.23 3.21
N ILE A 27 5.10 9.06 2.45
CA ILE A 27 5.12 8.63 1.05
C ILE A 27 4.34 9.60 0.18
N PRO A 28 4.84 9.94 -1.02
CA PRO A 28 4.09 10.79 -1.93
C PRO A 28 2.74 10.16 -2.30
N TYR A 29 1.67 10.95 -2.27
CA TYR A 29 0.33 10.50 -2.66
C TYR A 29 0.30 9.94 -4.10
N SER A 30 1.12 10.49 -5.00
CA SER A 30 1.30 9.98 -6.36
C SER A 30 1.93 8.58 -6.38
N THR A 31 2.90 8.30 -5.51
CA THR A 31 3.50 6.98 -5.35
C THR A 31 2.46 5.98 -4.85
N LEU A 32 1.71 6.34 -3.81
CA LEU A 32 0.61 5.51 -3.30
C LEU A 32 -0.44 5.23 -4.38
N MET A 33 -0.86 6.25 -5.13
CA MET A 33 -1.83 6.08 -6.20
C MET A 33 -1.31 5.20 -7.34
N THR A 34 -0.05 5.35 -7.71
CA THR A 34 0.57 4.51 -8.75
C THR A 34 0.58 3.04 -8.32
N LEU A 35 0.96 2.80 -7.06
CA LEU A 35 0.98 1.47 -6.44
C LEU A 35 -0.43 0.83 -6.42
N LEU A 36 -1.45 1.60 -6.06
CA LEU A 36 -2.84 1.14 -6.06
C LEU A 36 -3.46 1.00 -7.47
N SER A 37 -2.84 1.56 -8.51
CA SER A 37 -3.43 1.62 -9.87
C SER A 37 -2.75 0.72 -10.90
N ARG A 38 -1.45 0.42 -10.75
CA ARG A 38 -0.63 -0.24 -11.79
C ARG A 38 -0.08 -1.62 -11.41
N ASP A 39 -0.42 -2.13 -10.23
CA ASP A 39 0.10 -3.35 -9.58
C ASP A 39 1.12 -3.02 -8.46
N ILE A 40 0.87 -3.59 -7.27
CA ILE A 40 1.76 -3.45 -6.10
C ILE A 40 3.18 -3.93 -6.42
N GLY A 41 3.33 -4.93 -7.30
CA GLY A 41 4.64 -5.50 -7.68
C GLY A 41 5.56 -4.54 -8.46
N GLY A 42 5.06 -3.40 -8.93
CA GLY A 42 5.86 -2.36 -9.58
C GLY A 42 6.49 -1.35 -8.61
N ALA A 43 6.11 -1.36 -7.34
CA ALA A 43 6.67 -0.48 -6.32
C ALA A 43 7.96 -1.06 -5.73
N SER A 44 8.88 -0.18 -5.32
CA SER A 44 10.08 -0.59 -4.59
C SER A 44 9.69 -1.29 -3.29
N PHE A 45 10.43 -2.34 -2.95
CA PHE A 45 10.18 -3.13 -1.73
C PHE A 45 10.22 -2.27 -0.46
N ASP A 46 11.09 -1.27 -0.39
CA ASP A 46 11.12 -0.28 0.70
C ASP A 46 9.79 0.46 0.89
N VAL A 47 9.12 0.83 -0.21
CA VAL A 47 7.82 1.52 -0.15
C VAL A 47 6.75 0.57 0.37
N ILE A 48 6.77 -0.69 -0.07
CA ILE A 48 5.85 -1.72 0.43
C ILE A 48 6.07 -1.94 1.93
N ILE A 49 7.31 -2.10 2.38
CA ILE A 49 7.63 -2.24 3.81
C ILE A 49 7.11 -1.04 4.59
N LYS A 50 7.41 0.21 4.19
CA LYS A 50 6.92 1.40 4.89
C LYS A 50 5.40 1.41 5.06
N ILE A 51 4.68 1.11 3.98
CA ILE A 51 3.21 1.05 3.96
C ILE A 51 2.72 -0.05 4.90
N CYS A 52 3.26 -1.26 4.77
CA CYS A 52 2.87 -2.41 5.56
C CYS A 52 3.19 -2.23 7.06
N THR A 53 4.32 -1.60 7.39
CA THR A 53 4.68 -1.24 8.78
C THR A 53 3.68 -0.26 9.38
N HIS A 54 3.22 0.75 8.63
CA HIS A 54 2.20 1.69 9.11
C HIS A 54 0.82 1.07 9.24
N LEU A 55 0.51 0.08 8.40
CA LEU A 55 -0.75 -0.66 8.45
C LEU A 55 -0.70 -1.86 9.40
N ASN A 56 0.45 -2.14 10.02
CA ASN A 56 0.70 -3.31 10.85
C ASN A 56 0.31 -4.64 10.17
N VAL A 57 0.60 -4.76 8.88
CA VAL A 57 0.33 -5.94 8.04
C VAL A 57 1.61 -6.55 7.52
N ASP A 58 1.57 -7.84 7.19
CA ASP A 58 2.72 -8.55 6.67
C ASP A 58 2.97 -8.17 5.19
N PRO A 59 4.16 -7.63 4.82
CA PRO A 59 4.47 -7.24 3.46
C PRO A 59 4.54 -8.42 2.47
N MET A 60 4.72 -9.65 2.96
CA MET A 60 4.75 -10.85 2.11
C MET A 60 3.37 -11.19 1.55
N GLU A 61 2.28 -10.72 2.18
CA GLU A 61 0.93 -10.84 1.60
C GLU A 61 0.79 -10.06 0.28
N PHE A 62 1.54 -8.97 0.13
CA PHE A 62 1.46 -8.07 -1.01
C PHE A 62 2.64 -8.21 -1.99
N SER A 63 3.73 -8.85 -1.56
CA SER A 63 4.93 -9.11 -2.37
C SER A 63 4.81 -10.32 -3.30
N LYS A 64 3.90 -11.28 -3.04
CA LYS A 64 3.82 -12.50 -3.84
C LYS A 64 3.35 -12.21 -5.28
N LYS A 65 4.29 -12.27 -6.22
CA LYS A 65 3.99 -12.63 -7.61
C LYS A 65 3.40 -14.04 -7.57
N GLU A 66 2.12 -14.18 -7.91
CA GLU A 66 1.63 -15.48 -8.39
C GLU A 66 2.41 -15.79 -9.66
N ASN A 67 3.14 -16.92 -9.62
CA ASN A 67 3.74 -17.55 -10.79
C ASN A 67 2.65 -18.13 -11.70
#